data_AF-A0A8H8CBI5-F1
#
_entry.id   AF-A0A8H8CBI5-F1
#
_cell.length_a   1.000
_cell.length_b   1.000
_cell.length_c   1.000
_cell.angle_alpha   90.00
_cell.angle_beta   90.00
_cell.angle_gamma   90.00
#
_symmetry.space_group_name_H-M   'P 1'
#
loop_
_entity.id
_entity.type
_entity.pdbx_description
1 polymer ?
#
loop_
_entity_poly.entity_id
_entity_poly.type
_entity_poly.pdbx_seq_one_letter_code
_entity_poly.pdbx_strand_id
1 'polypeptide(L)'
;MSQTLKKDICEMHALSSQASQVKSNRIQKYLPPEVQYACLYWAQHLQKTECQAHLLHWLEALGWIGKTSEGIQAILALEAHVSALESPHLRAFIHDAKRFALYNRSVIEQAPLQLYCSALIFAPQCIIQRQFKGSIPIWIQRTPGVEADWSPSLQILEGHTNTVNSVAFSPDGKQVVSGSSDSTVRLWDAATGALQLTLEGHSSSVTSVAFSPNGKQVVSGSSDSTVRLWDAATGALQQRLEGHSSSVNSVAFSPDGKQLPTLHVKNHWLAEDNINFLWLPTDYLPTCEAVWDRLVILGHASGRISFLHIEKGSKFV
;
A
#
# COMPACT_ATOMS: atom_id res chain seq x y z
N MET A 1 14.98 15.56 27.13
CA MET A 1 14.51 14.26 26.61
C MET A 1 15.64 13.31 26.19
N SER A 2 16.87 13.77 25.95
CA SER A 2 17.97 12.95 25.40
C SER A 2 18.43 11.76 26.26
N GLN A 3 18.38 11.82 27.61
CA GLN A 3 18.97 10.77 28.46
C GLN A 3 18.17 9.46 28.54
N THR A 4 16.89 9.45 28.11
CA THR A 4 16.03 8.26 28.21
C THR A 4 16.04 7.39 26.95
N LEU A 5 16.38 7.96 25.79
CA LEU A 5 16.43 7.23 24.52
C LEU A 5 17.82 6.60 24.33
N LYS A 6 17.89 5.30 24.55
CA LYS A 6 19.09 4.47 24.36
C LYS A 6 18.76 3.24 23.52
N LYS A 7 19.77 2.65 22.89
CA LYS A 7 19.67 1.33 22.25
C LYS A 7 19.19 0.31 23.28
N ASP A 8 18.28 -0.57 22.89
CA ASP A 8 17.65 -1.55 23.78
C ASP A 8 16.88 -0.87 24.91
N ILE A 9 15.94 0.01 24.53
CA ILE A 9 15.20 0.86 25.48
C ILE A 9 14.37 0.04 26.46
N CYS A 10 13.84 -1.10 26.02
CA CYS A 10 13.06 -2.02 26.85
C CYS A 10 13.92 -3.07 27.58
N GLU A 11 15.25 -2.96 27.50
CA GLU A 11 16.23 -3.86 28.14
C GLU A 11 15.92 -5.33 27.85
N MET A 12 15.61 -5.64 26.59
CA MET A 12 15.27 -6.99 26.15
C MET A 12 16.51 -7.88 26.14
N HIS A 13 17.70 -7.30 25.94
CA HIS A 13 19.02 -7.96 25.92
C HIS A 13 19.19 -9.09 24.88
N ALA A 14 18.12 -9.51 24.22
CA ALA A 14 18.09 -10.53 23.19
C ALA A 14 17.64 -9.91 21.86
N LEU A 15 18.52 -9.91 20.86
CA LEU A 15 18.25 -9.46 19.50
C LEU A 15 17.17 -10.30 18.78
N SER A 16 16.83 -11.48 19.31
CA SER A 16 15.77 -12.36 18.80
C SER A 16 14.36 -11.95 19.29
N SER A 17 14.25 -10.93 20.14
CA SER A 17 12.98 -10.53 20.73
C SER A 17 12.01 -10.02 19.66
N GLN A 18 10.88 -10.70 19.51
CA GLN A 18 9.80 -10.27 18.62
C GLN A 18 8.83 -9.34 19.35
N ALA A 19 8.38 -8.27 18.68
CA ALA A 19 7.41 -7.31 19.23
C ALA A 19 6.13 -7.99 19.72
N SER A 20 5.65 -9.00 19.00
CA SER A 20 4.44 -9.79 19.35
C SER A 20 4.57 -10.60 20.64
N GLN A 21 5.80 -10.89 21.10
CA GLN A 21 6.05 -11.75 22.26
C GLN A 21 6.31 -10.94 23.54
N VAL A 22 6.43 -9.62 23.46
CA VAL A 22 6.76 -8.76 24.61
C VAL A 22 5.50 -8.38 25.39
N LYS A 23 5.53 -8.61 26.71
CA LYS A 23 4.42 -8.25 27.60
C LYS A 23 4.24 -6.72 27.65
N SER A 24 3.01 -6.25 27.49
CA SER A 24 2.65 -4.82 27.51
C SER A 24 3.10 -4.09 28.78
N ASN A 25 3.10 -4.77 29.94
CA ASN A 25 3.57 -4.19 31.21
C ASN A 25 5.07 -3.84 31.18
N ARG A 26 5.88 -4.57 30.41
CA ARG A 26 7.30 -4.25 30.24
C ARG A 26 7.46 -3.00 29.39
N ILE A 27 6.73 -2.92 28.28
CA ILE A 27 6.71 -1.74 27.40
C ILE A 27 6.31 -0.51 28.23
N GLN A 28 5.22 -0.58 29.00
CA GLN A 28 4.77 0.54 29.84
C GLN A 28 5.78 0.95 30.93
N LYS A 29 6.56 0.00 31.46
CA LYS A 29 7.60 0.30 32.46
C LYS A 29 8.76 1.11 31.88
N TYR A 30 9.19 0.81 30.66
CA TYR A 30 10.37 1.40 30.04
C TYR A 30 10.06 2.51 29.04
N LEU A 31 8.84 2.52 28.50
CA LEU A 31 8.25 3.54 27.65
C LEU A 31 6.98 4.07 28.33
N PRO A 32 7.12 4.91 29.36
CA PRO A 32 5.96 5.54 30.00
C PRO A 32 5.27 6.53 29.03
N PRO A 33 4.02 6.94 29.30
CA PRO A 33 3.21 7.74 28.37
C PRO A 33 3.90 9.01 27.86
N GLU A 34 4.73 9.65 28.67
CA GLU A 34 5.47 10.86 28.30
C GLU A 34 6.54 10.57 27.24
N VAL A 35 7.23 9.43 27.35
CA VAL A 35 8.22 8.99 26.37
C VAL A 35 7.53 8.51 25.11
N GLN A 36 6.39 7.81 25.21
CA GLN A 36 5.59 7.43 24.05
C GLN A 36 5.08 8.66 23.28
N TYR A 37 4.57 9.66 24.01
CA TYR A 37 4.16 10.93 23.44
C TYR A 37 5.34 11.62 22.74
N ALA A 38 6.49 11.70 23.42
CA ALA A 38 7.70 12.23 22.81
C ALA A 38 7.97 11.48 21.49
N CYS A 39 8.05 10.14 21.53
CA CYS A 39 8.25 9.19 20.42
C CYS A 39 7.34 9.41 19.21
N LEU A 40 6.08 9.77 19.44
CA LEU A 40 5.11 10.02 18.38
C LEU A 40 5.24 11.41 17.76
N TYR A 41 5.58 12.41 18.57
CA TYR A 41 5.54 13.81 18.19
C TYR A 41 6.93 14.48 18.10
N TRP A 42 8.02 13.70 18.04
CA TRP A 42 9.39 14.26 17.88
C TRP A 42 9.47 15.32 16.81
N ALA A 43 8.89 15.02 15.64
CA ALA A 43 8.96 15.89 14.47
C ALA A 43 8.47 17.32 14.79
N GLN A 44 7.55 17.46 15.74
CA GLN A 44 6.98 18.74 16.16
C GLN A 44 7.81 19.42 17.26
N HIS A 45 8.61 18.66 18.02
CA HIS A 45 9.31 19.12 19.21
C HIS A 45 10.83 19.28 19.02
N LEU A 46 11.41 18.73 17.96
CA LEU A 46 12.86 18.70 17.79
C LEU A 46 13.45 19.99 17.24
N GLN A 47 14.58 20.39 17.82
CA GLN A 47 15.57 21.19 17.12
C GLN A 47 16.26 20.32 16.04
N LYS A 48 16.56 20.93 14.89
CA LYS A 48 17.04 20.27 13.65
C LYS A 48 18.21 19.26 13.87
N THR A 49 19.01 19.41 14.91
CA THR A 49 20.20 18.60 15.23
C THR A 49 19.92 17.31 16.02
N GLU A 50 18.89 17.27 16.86
CA GLU A 50 18.62 16.12 17.74
C GLU A 50 18.00 14.92 16.99
N CYS A 51 17.31 15.17 15.86
CA CYS A 51 16.76 14.17 14.96
C CYS A 51 17.82 13.16 14.49
N GLN A 52 18.98 13.69 14.08
CA GLN A 52 20.06 12.91 13.50
C GLN A 52 20.67 11.95 14.52
N ALA A 53 20.82 12.37 15.77
CA ALA A 53 21.45 11.56 16.81
C ALA A 53 20.58 10.38 17.27
N HIS A 54 19.26 10.55 17.29
CA HIS A 54 18.39 9.59 17.94
C HIS A 54 17.56 8.71 17.00
N LEU A 55 17.45 8.99 15.70
CA LEU A 55 16.54 8.30 14.74
C LEU A 55 16.30 6.80 15.01
N LEU A 56 17.35 5.98 15.14
CA LEU A 56 17.18 4.54 15.37
C LEU A 56 16.48 4.20 16.69
N HIS A 57 16.75 4.95 17.77
CA HIS A 57 16.07 4.78 19.06
C HIS A 57 14.58 5.10 18.96
N TRP A 58 14.22 6.09 18.13
CA TRP A 58 12.84 6.44 17.86
C TRP A 58 12.13 5.32 17.09
N LEU A 59 12.74 4.83 16.02
CA LEU A 59 12.21 3.70 15.26
C LEU A 59 12.09 2.43 16.12
N GLU A 60 13.07 2.16 16.99
CA GLU A 60 13.01 1.05 17.95
C GLU A 60 11.79 1.19 18.88
N ALA A 61 11.63 2.35 19.50
CA ALA A 61 10.51 2.62 20.40
C ALA A 61 9.16 2.53 19.67
N LEU A 62 9.06 3.10 18.47
CA LEU A 62 7.86 3.06 17.61
C LEU A 62 7.47 1.62 17.23
N GLY A 63 8.47 0.78 16.95
CA GLY A 63 8.26 -0.65 16.72
C GLY A 63 7.69 -1.35 17.95
N TRP A 64 8.24 -1.09 19.14
CA TRP A 64 7.76 -1.69 20.39
C TRP A 64 6.32 -1.28 20.74
N ILE A 65 5.94 -0.03 20.50
CA ILE A 65 4.58 0.47 20.79
C ILE A 65 3.58 0.19 19.66
N GLY A 66 4.02 -0.38 18.53
CA GLY A 66 3.17 -0.67 17.37
C GLY A 66 2.69 0.59 16.63
N LYS A 67 3.51 1.64 16.60
CA LYS A 67 3.20 2.96 16.00
C LYS A 67 4.13 3.36 14.85
N THR A 68 4.64 2.35 14.13
CA THR A 68 5.57 2.55 13.01
C THR A 68 4.96 3.41 11.90
N SER A 69 3.66 3.27 11.60
CA SER A 69 2.97 4.10 10.61
C SER A 69 3.00 5.58 10.97
N GLU A 70 2.65 5.90 12.21
CA GLU A 70 2.65 7.27 12.72
C GLU A 70 4.06 7.86 12.70
N GLY A 71 5.07 7.06 13.04
CA GLY A 71 6.48 7.42 12.92
C GLY A 71 6.89 7.76 11.49
N ILE A 72 6.54 6.92 10.51
CA ILE A 72 6.82 7.17 9.09
C ILE A 72 6.10 8.42 8.59
N GLN A 73 4.83 8.62 8.98
CA GLN A 73 4.08 9.84 8.66
C GLN A 73 4.77 11.09 9.24
N ALA A 74 5.35 11.01 10.43
CA ALA A 74 6.13 12.11 10.99
C ALA A 74 7.39 12.42 10.15
N ILE A 75 8.09 11.40 9.64
CA ILE A 75 9.23 11.60 8.72
C ILE A 75 8.78 12.26 7.41
N LEU A 76 7.68 11.79 6.83
CA LEU A 76 7.10 12.36 5.60
C LEU A 76 6.72 13.83 5.79
N ALA A 77 6.07 14.14 6.92
CA ALA A 77 5.73 15.51 7.28
C ALA A 77 7.00 16.37 7.40
N LEU A 78 8.05 15.90 8.08
CA LEU A 78 9.32 16.63 8.19
C LEU A 78 9.95 16.92 6.83
N GLU A 79 9.96 15.94 5.92
CA GLU A 79 10.53 16.11 4.58
C GLU A 79 9.77 17.17 3.75
N ALA A 80 8.45 17.24 3.92
CA ALA A 80 7.61 18.24 3.26
C ALA A 80 7.86 19.67 3.77
N HIS A 81 8.19 19.82 5.06
CA HIS A 81 8.41 21.13 5.68
C HIS A 81 9.86 21.63 5.55
N VAL A 82 10.85 20.75 5.41
CA VAL A 82 12.25 21.15 5.26
C VAL A 82 12.56 21.54 3.82
N SER A 83 12.60 22.85 3.56
CA SER A 83 13.01 23.39 2.26
C SER A 83 14.46 23.00 1.92
N ALA A 84 14.68 22.57 0.67
CA ALA A 84 16.01 22.22 0.16
C ALA A 84 16.99 23.40 0.21
N LEU A 85 16.48 24.63 0.18
CA LEU A 85 17.28 25.86 0.17
C LEU A 85 17.86 26.22 1.54
N GLU A 86 17.22 25.78 2.63
CA GLU A 86 17.65 26.15 3.99
C GLU A 86 18.68 25.18 4.58
N SER A 87 18.59 23.88 4.25
CA SER A 87 19.52 22.88 4.77
C SER A 87 19.57 21.62 3.89
N PRO A 88 20.44 21.59 2.86
CA PRO A 88 20.49 20.46 1.93
C PRO A 88 20.93 19.16 2.62
N HIS A 89 21.84 19.24 3.59
CA HIS A 89 22.31 18.08 4.37
C HIS A 89 21.20 17.47 5.23
N LEU A 90 20.40 18.29 5.90
CA LEU A 90 19.28 17.81 6.71
C LEU A 90 18.19 17.21 5.83
N ARG A 91 17.87 17.84 4.70
CA ARG A 91 16.90 17.29 3.74
C ARG A 91 17.35 15.94 3.19
N ALA A 92 18.62 15.82 2.79
CA ALA A 92 19.18 14.55 2.34
C ALA A 92 19.10 13.47 3.44
N PHE A 93 19.43 13.83 4.69
CA PHE A 93 19.29 12.93 5.83
C PHE A 93 17.84 12.47 6.04
N ILE A 94 16.86 13.40 6.01
CA ILE A 94 15.44 13.06 6.21
C ILE A 94 14.91 12.20 5.06
N HIS A 95 15.29 12.53 3.83
CA HIS A 95 14.93 11.72 2.66
C HIS A 95 15.47 10.29 2.79
N ASP A 96 16.71 10.16 3.25
CA ASP A 96 17.35 8.88 3.49
C ASP A 96 16.73 8.12 4.67
N ALA A 97 16.38 8.83 5.75
CA ALA A 97 15.66 8.29 6.90
C ALA A 97 14.29 7.72 6.50
N LYS A 98 13.56 8.42 5.61
CA LYS A 98 12.30 7.94 5.03
C LYS A 98 12.52 6.64 4.29
N ARG A 99 13.49 6.59 3.38
CA ARG A 99 13.83 5.41 2.58
C ARG A 99 14.19 4.24 3.48
N PHE A 100 15.03 4.49 4.49
CA PHE A 100 15.44 3.49 5.48
C PHE A 100 14.26 2.94 6.29
N ALA A 101 13.36 3.80 6.76
CA ALA A 101 12.20 3.41 7.55
C ALA A 101 11.17 2.62 6.74
N LEU A 102 10.91 3.02 5.48
CA LEU A 102 10.00 2.30 4.59
C LEU A 102 10.57 0.94 4.17
N TYR A 103 11.86 0.89 3.81
CA TYR A 103 12.54 -0.34 3.39
C TYR A 103 12.60 -1.37 4.53
N ASN A 104 12.89 -0.94 5.76
CA ASN A 104 13.03 -1.82 6.92
C ASN A 104 11.75 -1.90 7.77
N ARG A 105 10.59 -1.53 7.23
CA ARG A 105 9.33 -1.49 8.01
C ARG A 105 9.04 -2.81 8.72
N SER A 106 9.12 -3.93 7.99
CA SER A 106 8.86 -5.26 8.56
C SER A 106 9.80 -5.59 9.72
N VAL A 107 11.08 -5.19 9.62
CA VAL A 107 12.06 -5.33 10.70
C VAL A 107 11.68 -4.48 11.90
N ILE A 108 11.30 -3.22 11.69
CA ILE A 108 10.88 -2.30 12.75
C ILE A 108 9.66 -2.86 13.49
N GLU A 109 8.68 -3.40 12.78
CA GLU A 109 7.45 -3.92 13.38
C GLU A 109 7.64 -5.27 14.05
N GLN A 110 8.42 -6.18 13.47
CA GLN A 110 8.53 -7.55 13.98
C GLN A 110 9.63 -7.71 15.02
N ALA A 111 10.79 -7.07 14.81
CA ALA A 111 11.97 -7.23 15.66
C ALA A 111 12.75 -5.90 15.76
N PRO A 112 12.27 -4.93 16.55
CA PRO A 112 12.84 -3.57 16.58
C PRO A 112 14.35 -3.51 16.82
N LEU A 113 14.92 -4.41 17.64
CA LEU A 113 16.37 -4.45 17.89
C LEU A 113 17.21 -4.86 16.67
N GLN A 114 16.61 -5.56 15.70
CA GLN A 114 17.27 -5.91 14.45
C GLN A 114 17.58 -4.67 13.59
N LEU A 115 17.00 -3.51 13.91
CA LEU A 115 17.41 -2.21 13.35
C LEU A 115 18.92 -1.98 13.45
N TYR A 116 19.53 -2.33 14.58
CA TYR A 116 20.95 -2.07 14.85
C TYR A 116 21.90 -3.09 14.22
N CYS A 117 21.36 -4.16 13.65
CA CYS A 117 22.14 -5.19 12.97
C CYS A 117 21.64 -5.40 11.56
N SER A 118 20.60 -6.19 11.32
CA SER A 118 20.17 -6.55 9.97
C SER A 118 19.85 -5.32 9.12
N ALA A 119 19.06 -4.38 9.64
CA ALA A 119 18.64 -3.22 8.86
C ALA A 119 19.83 -2.34 8.43
N LEU A 120 20.77 -2.06 9.33
CA LEU A 120 21.97 -1.28 9.01
C LEU A 120 22.95 -2.04 8.10
N ILE A 121 23.10 -3.35 8.28
CA ILE A 121 24.08 -4.16 7.54
C ILE A 121 23.67 -4.36 6.09
N PHE A 122 22.37 -4.53 5.85
CA PHE A 122 21.83 -4.76 4.51
C PHE A 122 21.32 -3.48 3.83
N ALA A 123 21.27 -2.35 4.54
CA ALA A 123 21.05 -1.06 3.89
C ALA A 123 22.19 -0.74 2.91
N PRO A 124 21.90 -0.03 1.81
CA PRO A 124 22.93 0.50 0.91
C PRO A 124 23.85 1.47 1.65
N GLN A 125 24.90 1.95 0.99
CA GLN A 125 25.88 2.89 1.57
C GLN A 125 25.32 4.32 1.78
N CYS A 126 24.20 4.41 2.48
CA CYS A 126 23.40 5.60 2.69
C CYS A 126 23.89 6.45 3.89
N ILE A 127 23.30 7.63 4.09
CA ILE A 127 23.64 8.56 5.16
C ILE A 127 23.36 7.92 6.52
N ILE A 128 22.21 7.25 6.67
CA ILE A 128 21.82 6.56 7.92
C ILE A 128 22.82 5.46 8.26
N GLN A 129 23.20 4.62 7.30
CA GLN A 129 24.17 3.55 7.55
C GLN A 129 25.52 4.12 8.02
N ARG A 130 26.04 5.16 7.33
CA ARG A 130 27.32 5.78 7.69
C ARG A 130 27.27 6.40 9.08
N GLN A 131 26.17 7.08 9.40
CA GLN A 131 25.99 7.76 10.68
C GLN A 131 25.90 6.78 11.85
N PHE A 132 25.18 5.67 11.68
CA PHE A 132 24.96 4.69 12.75
C PHE A 132 25.88 3.47 12.69
N LYS A 133 26.94 3.51 11.88
CA LYS A 133 27.90 2.41 11.72
C LYS A 133 28.48 1.91 13.06
N GLY A 134 28.71 2.83 14.01
CA GLY A 134 29.18 2.48 15.35
C GLY A 134 28.18 1.71 16.22
N SER A 135 26.90 1.65 15.82
CA SER A 135 25.85 0.91 16.52
C SER A 135 25.81 -0.58 16.15
N ILE A 136 26.49 -0.95 15.05
CA ILE A 136 26.59 -2.33 14.56
C ILE A 136 27.38 -3.16 15.58
N PRO A 137 26.89 -4.35 15.97
CA PRO A 137 27.59 -5.19 16.93
C PRO A 137 29.01 -5.59 16.48
N ILE A 138 29.97 -5.50 17.40
CA ILE A 138 31.41 -5.71 17.15
C ILE A 138 31.72 -7.15 16.67
N TRP A 139 30.89 -8.13 17.02
CA TRP A 139 31.06 -9.52 16.58
C TRP A 139 30.83 -9.71 15.07
N ILE A 140 30.26 -8.70 14.37
CA ILE A 140 30.08 -8.70 12.92
C ILE A 140 31.33 -8.10 12.28
N GLN A 141 32.31 -8.96 12.00
CA GLN A 141 33.63 -8.54 11.50
C GLN A 141 33.64 -8.19 10.00
N ARG A 142 32.67 -8.70 9.22
CA ARG A 142 32.56 -8.44 7.78
C ARG A 142 31.12 -8.10 7.43
N THR A 143 30.92 -6.95 6.80
CA THR A 143 29.65 -6.57 6.19
C THR A 143 29.58 -7.13 4.76
N PRO A 144 28.38 -7.51 4.29
CA PRO A 144 28.19 -7.94 2.91
C PRO A 144 28.50 -6.78 1.95
N GLY A 145 28.77 -7.13 0.69
CA GLY A 145 28.79 -6.13 -0.39
C GLY A 145 27.37 -5.61 -0.60
N VAL A 146 27.10 -4.40 -0.13
CA VAL A 146 25.83 -3.71 -0.31
C VAL A 146 25.91 -2.72 -1.47
N GLU A 147 24.76 -2.44 -2.08
CA GLU A 147 24.64 -1.46 -3.16
C GLU A 147 25.09 -0.06 -2.71
N ALA A 148 25.58 0.75 -3.65
CA ALA A 148 26.03 2.11 -3.36
C ALA A 148 24.86 3.04 -2.99
N ASP A 149 23.74 2.87 -3.70
CA ASP A 149 22.54 3.70 -3.58
C ASP A 149 21.31 2.83 -3.37
N TRP A 150 20.21 3.44 -2.92
CA TRP A 150 18.93 2.76 -2.86
C TRP A 150 18.42 2.36 -4.25
N SER A 151 17.82 1.18 -4.33
CA SER A 151 17.05 0.77 -5.51
C SER A 151 15.95 1.79 -5.84
N PRO A 152 15.53 1.91 -7.11
CA PRO A 152 14.42 2.79 -7.49
C PRO A 152 13.11 2.48 -6.74
N SER A 153 12.92 1.24 -6.29
CA SER A 153 11.79 0.84 -5.45
C SER A 153 11.83 1.55 -4.09
N LEU A 154 10.73 2.24 -3.75
CA LEU A 154 10.61 2.94 -2.47
C LEU A 154 10.32 2.01 -1.30
N GLN A 155 9.46 1.02 -1.53
CA GLN A 155 8.96 0.10 -0.53
C GLN A 155 8.45 -1.16 -1.22
N ILE A 156 8.52 -2.29 -0.51
CA ILE A 156 7.90 -3.55 -0.90
C ILE A 156 6.81 -3.84 0.13
N LEU A 157 5.57 -4.07 -0.33
CA LEU A 157 4.44 -4.41 0.52
C LEU A 157 4.38 -5.93 0.69
N GLU A 158 4.85 -6.42 1.83
CA GLU A 158 4.86 -7.85 2.14
C GLU A 158 3.58 -8.26 2.87
N GLY A 159 3.02 -9.42 2.50
CA GLY A 159 1.93 -10.01 3.28
C GLY A 159 1.09 -11.04 2.55
N HIS A 160 0.93 -10.91 1.23
CA HIS A 160 0.32 -11.97 0.43
C HIS A 160 1.19 -13.23 0.43
N THR A 161 0.57 -14.40 0.51
CA THR A 161 1.28 -15.69 0.55
C THR A 161 1.44 -16.34 -0.83
N ASN A 162 0.86 -15.72 -1.86
CA ASN A 162 0.91 -16.20 -3.24
C ASN A 162 0.90 -15.00 -4.22
N THR A 163 1.02 -15.26 -5.52
CA THR A 163 1.11 -14.28 -6.60
C THR A 163 0.02 -13.21 -6.49
N VAL A 164 0.44 -11.94 -6.49
CA VAL A 164 -0.46 -10.78 -6.62
C VAL A 164 -0.84 -10.64 -8.09
N ASN A 165 -2.13 -10.78 -8.40
CA ASN A 165 -2.62 -10.78 -9.79
C ASN A 165 -3.08 -9.40 -10.25
N SER A 166 -3.51 -8.55 -9.32
CA SER A 166 -4.07 -7.23 -9.65
C SER A 166 -3.85 -6.24 -8.51
N VAL A 167 -3.63 -4.97 -8.88
CA VAL A 167 -3.49 -3.84 -7.96
C VAL A 167 -4.20 -2.61 -8.51
N ALA A 168 -4.73 -1.76 -7.63
CA ALA A 168 -5.32 -0.48 -8.01
C ALA A 168 -5.13 0.57 -6.90
N PHE A 169 -4.99 1.84 -7.28
CA PHE A 169 -5.04 2.95 -6.33
C PHE A 169 -6.48 3.37 -6.05
N SER A 170 -6.74 3.84 -4.84
CA SER A 170 -7.94 4.63 -4.56
C SER A 170 -7.91 5.93 -5.36
N PRO A 171 -9.07 6.52 -5.69
CA PRO A 171 -9.14 7.77 -6.46
C PRO A 171 -8.41 8.95 -5.79
N ASP A 172 -8.33 8.96 -4.46
CA ASP A 172 -7.60 9.97 -3.69
C ASP A 172 -6.10 9.65 -3.50
N GLY A 173 -5.63 8.50 -4.01
CA GLY A 173 -4.25 8.04 -3.94
C GLY A 173 -3.77 7.63 -2.55
N LYS A 174 -4.65 7.59 -1.53
CA LYS A 174 -4.27 7.27 -0.15
C LYS A 174 -4.22 5.79 0.15
N GLN A 175 -4.93 4.98 -0.63
CA GLN A 175 -4.97 3.54 -0.48
C GLN A 175 -4.55 2.83 -1.76
N VAL A 176 -3.97 1.65 -1.57
CA VAL A 176 -3.76 0.66 -2.63
C VAL A 176 -4.59 -0.56 -2.29
N VAL A 177 -5.27 -1.15 -3.26
CA VAL A 177 -5.89 -2.46 -3.13
C VAL A 177 -5.11 -3.47 -3.96
N SER A 178 -4.93 -4.69 -3.46
CA SER A 178 -4.34 -5.80 -4.18
C SER A 178 -5.20 -7.06 -4.08
N GLY A 179 -5.30 -7.81 -5.17
CA GLY A 179 -5.91 -9.14 -5.22
C GLY A 179 -4.85 -10.20 -5.52
N SER A 180 -4.90 -11.33 -4.80
CA SER A 180 -3.90 -12.39 -4.91
C SER A 180 -4.49 -13.78 -5.11
N SER A 181 -3.63 -14.67 -5.61
CA SER A 181 -3.84 -16.11 -5.67
C SER A 181 -3.94 -16.79 -4.30
N ASP A 182 -3.70 -16.06 -3.20
CA ASP A 182 -4.01 -16.51 -1.84
C ASP A 182 -5.50 -16.37 -1.47
N SER A 183 -6.35 -16.00 -2.44
CA SER A 183 -7.80 -15.80 -2.30
C SER A 183 -8.20 -14.61 -1.43
N THR A 184 -7.26 -13.71 -1.12
CA THR A 184 -7.53 -12.49 -0.34
C THR A 184 -7.44 -11.24 -1.20
N VAL A 185 -8.21 -10.23 -0.79
CA VAL A 185 -8.00 -8.83 -1.21
C VAL A 185 -7.40 -8.09 -0.04
N ARG A 186 -6.40 -7.24 -0.27
CA ARG A 186 -5.78 -6.45 0.81
C ARG A 186 -5.79 -4.97 0.48
N LEU A 187 -6.08 -4.14 1.47
CA LEU A 187 -5.98 -2.69 1.38
C LEU A 187 -4.77 -2.22 2.18
N TRP A 188 -4.00 -1.34 1.56
CA TRP A 188 -2.75 -0.82 2.08
C TRP A 188 -2.80 0.71 2.12
N ASP A 189 -2.19 1.29 3.14
CA ASP A 189 -1.89 2.72 3.15
C ASP A 189 -0.78 3.03 2.13
N ALA A 190 -1.05 3.90 1.16
CA ALA A 190 -0.14 4.17 0.06
C ALA A 190 1.15 4.90 0.49
N ALA A 191 1.10 5.65 1.59
CA ALA A 191 2.21 6.48 2.05
C ALA A 191 3.16 5.71 2.98
N THR A 192 2.63 4.82 3.81
CA THR A 192 3.38 4.09 4.83
C THR A 192 3.56 2.60 4.48
N GLY A 193 2.79 2.09 3.53
CA GLY A 193 2.71 0.68 3.17
C GLY A 193 2.10 -0.22 4.25
N ALA A 194 1.42 0.36 5.24
CA ALA A 194 0.75 -0.41 6.28
C ALA A 194 -0.43 -1.21 5.70
N LEU A 195 -0.55 -2.48 6.05
CA LEU A 195 -1.76 -3.25 5.78
C LEU A 195 -2.90 -2.71 6.65
N GLN A 196 -3.96 -2.21 6.02
CA GLN A 196 -5.14 -1.66 6.69
C GLN A 196 -6.23 -2.72 6.88
N LEU A 197 -6.54 -3.47 5.81
CA LEU A 197 -7.59 -4.50 5.83
C LEU A 197 -7.17 -5.71 5.00
N THR A 198 -7.56 -6.89 5.47
CA THR A 198 -7.56 -8.14 4.69
C THR A 198 -9.01 -8.56 4.50
N LEU A 199 -9.47 -8.58 3.26
CA LEU A 199 -10.82 -8.98 2.89
C LEU A 199 -10.78 -10.45 2.49
N GLU A 200 -11.31 -11.29 3.37
CA GLU A 200 -11.41 -12.73 3.18
C GLU A 200 -12.81 -13.11 2.72
N GLY A 201 -12.88 -14.13 1.86
CA GLY A 201 -14.14 -14.79 1.57
C GLY A 201 -14.22 -15.38 0.17
N HIS A 202 -13.40 -14.95 -0.77
CA HIS A 202 -13.23 -15.69 -2.03
C HIS A 202 -12.67 -17.08 -1.74
N SER A 203 -13.17 -18.10 -2.45
CA SER A 203 -12.73 -19.48 -2.27
C SER A 203 -11.64 -19.90 -3.27
N SER A 204 -11.19 -18.97 -4.09
CA SER A 204 -10.15 -19.16 -5.10
C SER A 204 -9.45 -17.83 -5.41
N SER A 205 -8.43 -17.91 -6.26
CA SER A 205 -7.58 -16.78 -6.67
C SER A 205 -8.39 -15.53 -7.04
N VAL A 206 -8.01 -14.39 -6.46
CA VAL A 206 -8.53 -13.08 -6.87
C VAL A 206 -7.73 -12.61 -8.08
N THR A 207 -8.40 -12.49 -9.20
CA THR A 207 -7.79 -12.19 -10.50
C THR A 207 -7.77 -10.71 -10.82
N SER A 208 -8.73 -9.94 -10.28
CA SER A 208 -8.90 -8.53 -10.59
C SER A 208 -9.51 -7.77 -9.42
N VAL A 209 -9.04 -6.54 -9.17
CA VAL A 209 -9.57 -5.61 -8.18
C VAL A 209 -9.69 -4.20 -8.76
N ALA A 210 -10.69 -3.44 -8.32
CA ALA A 210 -10.83 -2.03 -8.66
C ALA A 210 -11.50 -1.23 -7.54
N PHE A 211 -11.17 0.06 -7.45
CA PHE A 211 -11.89 1.01 -6.60
C PHE A 211 -13.05 1.65 -7.35
N SER A 212 -14.12 1.92 -6.61
CA SER A 212 -15.17 2.84 -7.06
C SER A 212 -14.63 4.27 -7.21
N PRO A 213 -15.22 5.11 -8.09
CA PRO A 213 -14.75 6.48 -8.32
C PRO A 213 -14.85 7.37 -7.08
N ASN A 214 -15.74 7.05 -6.15
CA ASN A 214 -15.87 7.77 -4.87
C ASN A 214 -14.94 7.20 -3.78
N GLY A 215 -14.19 6.13 -4.06
CA GLY A 215 -13.26 5.47 -3.14
C GLY A 215 -13.89 4.70 -2.00
N LYS A 216 -15.22 4.62 -1.89
CA LYS A 216 -15.90 4.00 -0.75
C LYS A 216 -16.07 2.50 -0.88
N GLN A 217 -15.98 1.99 -2.10
CA GLN A 217 -16.15 0.58 -2.41
C GLN A 217 -14.96 0.03 -3.19
N VAL A 218 -14.70 -1.25 -2.96
CA VAL A 218 -13.79 -2.08 -3.73
C VAL A 218 -14.60 -3.20 -4.38
N VAL A 219 -14.33 -3.50 -5.65
CA VAL A 219 -14.86 -4.68 -6.34
C VAL A 219 -13.73 -5.67 -6.60
N SER A 220 -14.00 -6.95 -6.43
CA SER A 220 -13.06 -8.03 -6.74
C SER A 220 -13.71 -9.11 -7.59
N GLY A 221 -12.99 -9.56 -8.62
CA GLY A 221 -13.32 -10.74 -9.41
C GLY A 221 -12.40 -11.90 -9.05
N SER A 222 -12.95 -13.13 -9.07
CA SER A 222 -12.21 -14.32 -8.69
C SER A 222 -12.45 -15.50 -9.62
N SER A 223 -11.49 -16.42 -9.61
CA SER A 223 -11.62 -17.75 -10.19
C SER A 223 -12.67 -18.64 -9.50
N ASP A 224 -13.27 -18.20 -8.39
CA ASP A 224 -14.45 -18.83 -7.79
C ASP A 224 -15.76 -18.51 -8.55
N SER A 225 -15.66 -17.82 -9.69
CA SER A 225 -16.79 -17.40 -10.55
C SER A 225 -17.72 -16.38 -9.89
N THR A 226 -17.26 -15.69 -8.83
CA THR A 226 -18.01 -14.63 -8.17
C THR A 226 -17.35 -13.27 -8.33
N VAL A 227 -18.19 -12.23 -8.33
CA VAL A 227 -17.75 -10.84 -8.10
C VAL A 227 -18.21 -10.43 -6.71
N ARG A 228 -17.35 -9.76 -5.96
CA ARG A 228 -17.67 -9.26 -4.62
C ARG A 228 -17.47 -7.78 -4.51
N LEU A 229 -18.42 -7.12 -3.86
CA LEU A 229 -18.39 -5.71 -3.54
C LEU A 229 -18.14 -5.54 -2.05
N TRP A 230 -17.14 -4.76 -1.71
CA TRP A 230 -16.68 -4.55 -0.34
C TRP A 230 -16.75 -3.07 0.02
N ASP A 231 -17.07 -2.80 1.28
CA ASP A 231 -16.89 -1.48 1.85
C ASP A 231 -15.39 -1.22 2.12
N ALA A 232 -14.82 -0.17 1.54
CA ALA A 232 -13.38 0.11 1.63
C ALA A 232 -12.93 0.58 3.02
N ALA A 233 -13.85 1.09 3.85
CA ALA A 233 -13.53 1.60 5.18
C ALA A 233 -13.58 0.51 6.25
N THR A 234 -14.55 -0.40 6.13
CA THR A 234 -14.80 -1.45 7.13
C THR A 234 -14.33 -2.83 6.69
N GLY A 235 -14.14 -3.03 5.37
CA GLY A 235 -13.86 -4.34 4.78
C GLY A 235 -15.07 -5.26 4.73
N ALA A 236 -16.26 -4.78 5.10
CA ALA A 236 -17.46 -5.59 5.09
C ALA A 236 -17.86 -5.98 3.65
N LEU A 237 -18.22 -7.25 3.45
CA LEU A 237 -18.83 -7.71 2.21
C LEU A 237 -20.23 -7.11 2.08
N GLN A 238 -20.43 -6.23 1.09
CA GLN A 238 -21.71 -5.60 0.82
C GLN A 238 -22.58 -6.44 -0.11
N GLN A 239 -21.97 -7.03 -1.14
CA GLN A 239 -22.70 -7.83 -2.13
C GLN A 239 -21.83 -8.93 -2.71
N ARG A 240 -22.45 -10.09 -2.91
CA ARG A 240 -21.91 -11.21 -3.70
C ARG A 240 -22.74 -11.32 -4.97
N LEU A 241 -22.09 -11.18 -6.11
CA LEU A 241 -22.68 -11.30 -7.44
C LEU A 241 -22.31 -12.67 -8.00
N GLU A 242 -23.33 -13.48 -8.23
CA GLU A 242 -23.24 -14.81 -8.80
C GLU A 242 -23.91 -14.81 -10.18
N GLY A 243 -23.50 -15.73 -11.05
CA GLY A 243 -24.06 -15.87 -12.40
C GLY A 243 -23.02 -16.18 -13.47
N HIS A 244 -21.73 -15.95 -13.19
CA HIS A 244 -20.67 -16.46 -14.06
C HIS A 244 -20.52 -17.97 -13.85
N SER A 245 -20.42 -18.71 -14.95
CA SER A 245 -20.18 -20.16 -14.94
C SER A 245 -18.68 -20.52 -14.94
N SER A 246 -17.81 -19.51 -14.91
CA SER A 246 -16.36 -19.64 -14.96
C SER A 246 -15.68 -18.43 -14.32
N SER A 247 -14.35 -18.46 -14.24
CA SER A 247 -13.50 -17.43 -13.65
C SER A 247 -13.84 -16.03 -14.16
N VAL A 248 -14.03 -15.11 -13.22
CA VAL A 248 -14.07 -13.69 -13.53
C VAL A 248 -12.64 -13.23 -13.70
N ASN A 249 -12.29 -12.63 -14.83
CA ASN A 249 -10.91 -12.25 -15.14
C ASN A 249 -10.64 -10.75 -15.01
N SER A 250 -11.69 -9.93 -15.05
CA SER A 250 -11.58 -8.47 -14.96
C SER A 250 -12.82 -7.88 -14.31
N VAL A 251 -12.62 -6.85 -13.49
CA VAL A 251 -13.69 -6.03 -12.91
C VAL A 251 -13.29 -4.56 -12.99
N ALA A 252 -14.26 -3.68 -13.21
CA ALA A 252 -14.05 -2.24 -13.21
C ALA A 252 -15.33 -1.54 -12.75
N PHE A 253 -15.19 -0.36 -12.16
CA PHE A 253 -16.31 0.57 -11.99
C PHE A 253 -16.37 1.52 -13.18
N SER A 254 -17.57 1.98 -13.56
CA SER A 254 -17.63 3.13 -14.48
C SER A 254 -17.16 4.40 -13.75
N PRO A 255 -16.55 5.38 -14.46
CA PRO A 255 -15.89 6.54 -13.86
C PRO A 255 -16.86 7.55 -13.21
N ASP A 256 -18.12 7.47 -13.56
CA ASP A 256 -19.19 8.41 -13.29
C ASP A 256 -20.21 7.73 -12.39
N GLY A 257 -20.16 8.00 -11.08
CA GLY A 257 -21.16 7.55 -10.11
C GLY A 257 -22.59 8.09 -10.35
N LYS A 258 -22.92 8.56 -11.56
CA LYS A 258 -24.25 8.92 -12.03
C LYS A 258 -24.60 8.03 -13.22
N GLN A 259 -25.68 7.27 -13.07
CA GLN A 259 -26.33 6.57 -14.18
C GLN A 259 -26.78 7.60 -15.22
N LEU A 260 -25.95 7.82 -16.23
CA LEU A 260 -26.36 8.32 -17.54
C LEU A 260 -26.80 7.11 -18.39
N PRO A 261 -27.58 7.33 -19.46
CA PRO A 261 -28.27 6.26 -20.17
C PRO A 261 -27.30 5.13 -20.51
N THR A 262 -27.60 3.95 -19.96
CA THR A 262 -26.66 2.84 -19.83
C THR A 262 -26.38 2.24 -21.20
N LEU A 263 -25.35 2.73 -21.88
CA LEU A 263 -24.75 2.04 -23.01
C LEU A 263 -24.07 0.78 -22.48
N HIS A 264 -24.54 -0.38 -22.91
CA HIS A 264 -23.98 -1.68 -22.52
C HIS A 264 -24.06 -2.67 -23.67
N VAL A 265 -23.17 -3.67 -23.71
CA VAL A 265 -23.25 -4.76 -24.68
C VAL A 265 -24.02 -5.93 -24.04
N LYS A 266 -25.11 -6.38 -24.68
CA LYS A 266 -25.89 -7.54 -24.25
C LYS A 266 -26.28 -8.40 -25.44
N ASN A 267 -25.99 -9.70 -25.38
CA ASN A 267 -26.40 -10.68 -26.40
C ASN A 267 -26.06 -10.26 -27.84
N HIS A 268 -24.83 -9.79 -28.07
CA HIS A 268 -24.37 -9.26 -29.38
C HIS A 268 -25.02 -7.93 -29.81
N TRP A 269 -25.65 -7.20 -28.90
CA TRP A 269 -26.21 -5.87 -29.16
C TRP A 269 -25.56 -4.82 -28.29
N LEU A 270 -25.30 -3.65 -28.85
CA LEU A 270 -25.18 -2.41 -28.09
C LEU A 270 -26.59 -1.91 -27.76
N ALA A 271 -26.83 -1.69 -26.48
CA ALA A 271 -28.12 -1.25 -25.95
C ALA A 271 -27.97 0.03 -25.13
N GLU A 272 -28.94 0.94 -25.25
CA GLU A 272 -29.08 2.16 -24.43
C GLU A 272 -30.43 2.06 -23.71
N ASP A 273 -30.44 2.07 -22.38
CA ASP A 273 -31.66 2.00 -21.55
C ASP A 273 -32.61 0.82 -21.91
N ASN A 274 -32.02 -0.34 -22.23
CA ASN A 274 -32.67 -1.58 -22.71
C ASN A 274 -33.21 -1.56 -24.15
N ILE A 275 -32.91 -0.53 -24.94
CA ILE A 275 -33.19 -0.49 -26.37
C ILE A 275 -31.96 -0.97 -27.11
N ASN A 276 -32.04 -2.14 -27.76
CA ASN A 276 -31.00 -2.62 -28.66
C ASN A 276 -30.99 -1.77 -29.94
N PHE A 277 -29.87 -1.15 -30.29
CA PHE A 277 -29.80 -0.28 -31.47
C PHE A 277 -28.65 -0.60 -32.43
N LEU A 278 -27.62 -1.34 -32.00
CA LEU A 278 -26.52 -1.77 -32.88
C LEU A 278 -26.18 -3.23 -32.65
N TRP A 279 -26.29 -4.07 -33.67
CA TRP A 279 -25.85 -5.46 -33.60
C TRP A 279 -24.35 -5.58 -33.89
N LEU A 280 -23.62 -6.35 -33.08
CA LEU A 280 -22.21 -6.64 -33.22
C LEU A 280 -22.02 -8.00 -33.93
N PRO A 281 -21.41 -8.03 -35.13
CA PRO A 281 -21.09 -9.28 -35.81
C PRO A 281 -20.14 -10.17 -35.01
N THR A 282 -20.12 -11.47 -35.32
CA THR A 282 -19.27 -12.48 -34.66
C THR A 282 -17.79 -12.09 -34.61
N ASP A 283 -17.31 -11.39 -35.65
CA ASP A 283 -15.92 -10.95 -35.76
C ASP A 283 -15.59 -9.75 -34.84
N TYR A 284 -16.62 -9.08 -34.31
CA TYR A 284 -16.55 -7.90 -33.46
C TYR A 284 -17.08 -8.17 -32.06
N LEU A 285 -17.18 -9.43 -31.64
CA LEU A 285 -17.54 -9.74 -30.26
C LEU A 285 -16.40 -9.33 -29.32
N PRO A 286 -16.70 -8.50 -28.30
CA PRO A 286 -15.71 -8.11 -27.33
C PRO A 286 -15.42 -9.25 -26.35
N THR A 287 -14.16 -9.42 -25.97
CA THR A 287 -13.75 -10.15 -24.77
C THR A 287 -13.76 -9.27 -23.53
N CYS A 288 -13.66 -7.95 -23.72
CA CYS A 288 -13.79 -6.95 -22.67
C CYS A 288 -14.32 -5.65 -23.27
N GLU A 289 -15.00 -4.86 -22.46
CA GLU A 289 -15.57 -3.58 -22.87
C GLU A 289 -15.36 -2.52 -21.79
N ALA A 290 -15.22 -1.28 -22.24
CA ALA A 290 -15.23 -0.12 -21.38
C ALA A 290 -16.11 0.95 -22.03
N VAL A 291 -16.96 1.58 -21.23
CA VAL A 291 -17.86 2.63 -21.69
C VAL A 291 -17.55 3.89 -20.88
N TRP A 292 -17.37 5.00 -21.59
CA TRP A 292 -17.21 6.32 -20.99
C TRP A 292 -18.03 7.33 -21.77
N ASP A 293 -19.04 7.92 -21.12
CA ASP A 293 -20.01 8.82 -21.74
C ASP A 293 -20.67 8.18 -22.99
N ARG A 294 -20.25 8.60 -24.19
CA ARG A 294 -20.72 8.10 -25.49
C ARG A 294 -19.68 7.30 -26.27
N LEU A 295 -18.54 7.02 -25.64
CA LEU A 295 -17.47 6.24 -26.23
C LEU A 295 -17.49 4.83 -25.66
N VAL A 296 -17.67 3.84 -26.54
CA VAL A 296 -17.56 2.42 -26.22
C VAL A 296 -16.25 1.91 -26.79
N ILE A 297 -15.44 1.29 -25.95
CA ILE A 297 -14.18 0.65 -26.31
C ILE A 297 -14.38 -0.85 -26.18
N LEU A 298 -14.12 -1.58 -27.26
CA LEU A 298 -14.24 -3.03 -27.34
C LEU A 298 -12.86 -3.65 -27.54
N GLY A 299 -12.44 -4.52 -26.63
CA GLY A 299 -11.27 -5.36 -26.81
C GLY A 299 -11.68 -6.72 -27.38
N HIS A 300 -11.01 -7.18 -28.43
CA HIS A 300 -11.33 -8.45 -29.11
C HIS A 300 -10.28 -9.53 -28.81
N ALA A 301 -10.67 -10.81 -28.85
CA ALA A 301 -9.76 -11.96 -28.68
C ALA A 301 -8.59 -11.98 -29.69
N SER A 302 -8.77 -11.33 -30.84
CA SER A 302 -7.74 -11.15 -31.87
C SER A 302 -6.64 -10.14 -31.49
N GLY A 303 -6.76 -9.47 -30.34
CA GLY A 303 -5.86 -8.40 -29.89
C GLY A 303 -6.20 -7.02 -30.46
N ARG A 304 -7.28 -6.90 -31.24
CA ARG A 304 -7.76 -5.59 -31.75
C ARG A 304 -8.51 -4.82 -30.67
N ILE A 305 -8.41 -3.50 -30.72
CA ILE A 305 -9.21 -2.57 -29.91
C ILE A 305 -10.02 -1.69 -30.86
N SER A 306 -11.33 -1.69 -30.69
CA SER A 306 -12.25 -0.89 -31.49
C SER A 306 -12.83 0.25 -30.65
N PHE A 307 -12.89 1.44 -31.24
CA PHE A 307 -13.49 2.63 -30.63
C PHE A 307 -14.80 2.96 -31.35
N LEU A 308 -15.88 3.11 -30.59
CA LEU A 308 -17.22 3.43 -31.09
C LEU A 308 -17.72 4.69 -30.37
N HIS A 309 -17.75 5.80 -31.08
CA HIS A 309 -18.35 7.04 -30.57
C HIS A 309 -19.81 7.15 -31.01
N ILE A 310 -20.71 7.48 -30.08
CA ILE A 310 -22.16 7.45 -30.30
C ILE A 310 -22.71 8.86 -30.15
N GLU A 311 -22.98 9.53 -31.26
CA GLU A 311 -23.50 10.89 -31.23
C GLU A 311 -24.95 10.95 -30.73
N LYS A 312 -25.27 12.00 -29.95
CA LYS A 312 -26.62 12.22 -29.41
C LYS A 312 -27.52 12.76 -30.52
N GLY A 313 -28.11 11.87 -31.31
CA GLY A 313 -28.85 12.31 -32.48
C GLY A 313 -29.36 11.22 -33.42
N SER A 314 -30.04 10.20 -32.91
CA SER A 314 -31.08 9.55 -33.70
C SER A 314 -32.11 9.01 -32.74
N LYS A 315 -33.24 9.71 -32.60
CA LYS A 315 -34.47 9.00 -32.30
C LYS A 315 -34.62 7.99 -33.43
N PHE A 316 -34.31 6.72 -33.16
CA PHE A 316 -34.72 5.65 -34.06
C PHE A 316 -36.25 5.61 -33.96
N VAL A 317 -36.89 6.24 -34.96
CA VAL A 317 -38.32 6.06 -35.26
C VAL A 317 -38.51 4.64 -35.78
#